data_AF-A0A8T3V9J1-F1
#
_entry.id   AF-A0A8T3V9J1-F1
#
_cell.length_a   1.000
_cell.length_b   1.000
_cell.length_c   1.000
_cell.angle_alpha   90.00
_cell.angle_beta   90.00
_cell.angle_gamma   90.00
#
_symmetry.space_group_name_H-M   'P 1'
#
loop_
_entity.id
_entity.type
_entity.pdbx_description
1 polymer ?
#
loop_
_entity_poly.entity_id
_entity_poly.type
_entity_poly.pdbx_seq_one_letter_code
_entity_poly.pdbx_strand_id
1 'polypeptide(L)' 'CMASIYTTFILEEPIHKVGTPFPGSQKVEEKNGKFYCPVKDSNIDTPNAVCNICLAEQSDI' A
#
# COMPACT_ATOMS: atom_id res chain seq x y z
N CYS A 1 -11.80 -0.31 8.72
CA CYS A 1 -12.86 0.46 8.02
C CYS A 1 -13.25 -0.29 6.75
N MET A 2 -14.56 -0.53 6.53
CA MET A 2 -15.09 -1.25 5.36
C MET A 2 -14.60 -0.72 4.01
N ALA A 3 -14.28 0.58 3.92
CA ALA A 3 -13.77 1.22 2.72
C ALA A 3 -12.48 0.58 2.17
N SER A 4 -11.56 0.17 3.06
CA SER A 4 -10.28 -0.44 2.66
C SER A 4 -10.46 -1.79 1.98
N ILE A 5 -11.47 -2.57 2.40
CA ILE A 5 -11.78 -3.88 1.80
C ILE A 5 -12.42 -3.68 0.42
N TYR A 6 -13.33 -2.71 0.29
CA TYR A 6 -13.97 -2.42 -1.00
C TYR A 6 -12.95 -1.94 -2.03
N THR A 7 -12.10 -0.96 -1.69
CA THR A 7 -11.10 -0.45 -2.64
C THR A 7 -10.10 -1.53 -3.05
N THR A 8 -9.66 -2.36 -2.12
CA THR A 8 -8.64 -3.38 -2.40
C THR A 8 -9.20 -4.61 -3.09
N PHE A 9 -10.33 -5.16 -2.65
CA PHE A 9 -10.82 -6.42 -3.22
C PHE A 9 -11.80 -6.23 -4.38
N ILE A 10 -12.45 -5.07 -4.50
CA ILE A 10 -13.42 -4.80 -5.58
C ILE A 10 -12.81 -3.90 -6.65
N LEU A 11 -12.12 -2.82 -6.26
CA LEU A 11 -11.52 -1.87 -7.21
C LEU A 11 -10.08 -2.21 -7.59
N GLU A 12 -9.50 -3.26 -6.98
CA GLU A 12 -8.10 -3.65 -7.15
C GLU A 12 -7.10 -2.51 -6.85
N GLU A 13 -7.49 -1.56 -6.01
CA GLU A 13 -6.70 -0.38 -5.66
C GLU A 13 -5.95 -0.56 -4.32
N PRO A 14 -4.76 0.04 -4.19
CA PRO A 14 -4.05 0.06 -2.92
C PRO A 14 -4.83 0.90 -1.89
N ILE A 15 -4.68 0.54 -0.62
CA ILE A 15 -5.37 1.23 0.49
C ILE A 15 -4.95 2.72 0.58
N HIS A 16 -3.74 3.03 0.11
CA HIS A 16 -3.23 4.39 -0.03
C HIS A 16 -3.08 4.68 -1.51
N LYS A 17 -3.59 5.84 -1.97
CA LYS A 17 -3.51 6.23 -3.38
C LYS A 17 -2.07 6.36 -3.87
N VAL A 18 -1.85 6.11 -5.16
CA VAL A 18 -0.59 6.39 -5.85
C VAL A 18 -0.20 7.85 -5.62
N GLY A 19 1.06 8.11 -5.27
CA GLY A 19 1.57 9.43 -4.93
C GLY A 19 1.32 9.90 -3.50
N THR A 20 0.70 9.08 -2.62
CA THR A 20 0.61 9.39 -1.19
C THR A 20 2.02 9.52 -0.60
N PRO A 21 2.38 10.67 0.00
CA PRO A 21 3.70 10.87 0.58
C PRO A 21 3.82 10.11 1.90
N PHE A 22 4.91 9.38 2.04
CA PHE A 22 5.32 8.72 3.28
C PHE A 22 6.50 9.47 3.92
N PRO A 23 6.70 9.33 5.23
CA PRO A 23 7.89 9.84 5.90
C PRO A 23 9.17 9.35 5.19
N GLY A 24 10.09 10.27 4.91
CA GLY A 24 11.33 9.99 4.18
C GLY A 24 11.30 10.27 2.67
N SER A 25 10.36 11.09 2.17
CA SER A 25 10.21 11.41 0.73
C SER A 25 9.86 10.22 -0.17
N GLN A 26 9.44 9.11 0.45
CA GLN A 26 9.00 7.92 -0.26
C GLN A 26 7.52 8.07 -0.62
N LYS A 27 7.06 7.42 -1.68
CA LYS A 27 5.68 7.53 -2.17
C LYS A 27 5.21 6.19 -2.71
N VAL A 28 3.88 5.99 -2.75
CA VAL A 28 3.31 4.86 -3.49
C VAL A 28 3.56 5.08 -4.97
N GLU A 29 4.14 4.09 -5.64
CA GLU A 29 4.34 4.10 -7.08
C GLU A 29 3.46 3.05 -7.75
N GLU A 30 3.02 3.32 -8.98
CA GLU A 30 2.37 2.33 -9.83
C GLU A 30 3.32 2.04 -11.00
N LYS A 31 3.67 0.76 -11.20
CA LYS A 31 4.46 0.30 -12.34
C LYS A 31 3.77 -0.89 -12.97
N ASN A 32 3.46 -0.77 -14.27
CA ASN A 32 2.84 -1.83 -15.08
C ASN A 32 1.55 -2.40 -14.47
N GLY A 33 0.70 -1.54 -13.89
CA GLY A 33 -0.55 -1.95 -13.23
C GLY A 33 -0.37 -2.64 -11.88
N LYS A 34 0.86 -2.71 -11.35
CA LYS A 34 1.14 -3.11 -9.98
C LYS A 34 1.45 -1.90 -9.11
N PHE A 35 0.95 -1.93 -7.89
CA PHE A 35 1.19 -0.89 -6.89
C PHE A 35 2.37 -1.29 -6.00
N TYR A 36 3.24 -0.34 -5.68
CA TYR A 36 4.42 -0.55 -4.84
C TYR A 36 4.38 0.43 -3.67
N CYS A 37 4.50 -0.11 -2.46
CA CYS A 37 4.53 0.64 -1.22
C CYS A 37 5.92 0.47 -0.57
N PRO A 38 6.62 1.56 -0.26
CA PRO A 38 7.98 1.52 0.30
C PRO A 38 8.03 1.06 1.76
N VAL A 39 6.91 1.14 2.47
CA VAL A 39 6.85 0.90 3.92
C VAL A 39 6.09 -0.37 4.27
N LYS A 40 5.76 -1.22 3.29
CA LYS A 40 4.94 -2.41 3.51
C LYS A 40 5.63 -3.37 4.47
N ASP A 41 6.82 -3.83 4.14
CA ASP A 41 7.58 -4.79 4.94
C ASP A 41 7.99 -4.20 6.28
N SER A 42 8.33 -2.90 6.31
CA SER A 42 8.67 -2.21 7.57
C SER A 42 7.50 -2.10 8.55
N ASN A 43 6.25 -2.18 8.08
CA ASN A 43 5.06 -2.04 8.93
C ASN A 43 4.20 -3.30 9.00
N ILE A 44 4.46 -4.34 8.20
CA ILE A 44 3.65 -5.58 8.17
C ILE A 44 3.63 -6.29 9.52
N ASP A 45 4.73 -6.20 10.28
CA ASP A 45 4.88 -6.80 11.61
C ASP A 45 4.28 -5.95 12.74
N THR A 46 3.75 -4.75 12.43
CA THR A 46 3.17 -3.88 13.46
C THR A 46 1.76 -4.37 13.84
N PRO A 47 1.42 -4.42 15.14
CA PRO A 47 0.07 -4.76 15.56
C PRO A 47 -0.96 -3.81 14.92
N ASN A 48 -1.99 -4.37 14.28
CA ASN A 48 -3.02 -3.64 13.50
C ASN A 48 -2.56 -3.05 12.15
N ALA A 49 -1.46 -3.54 11.58
CA ALA A 49 -1.03 -3.13 10.26
C ALA A 49 -2.08 -3.51 9.19
N VAL A 50 -2.68 -2.49 8.60
CA VAL A 50 -3.59 -2.62 7.45
C VAL A 50 -2.80 -2.98 6.17
N CYS A 51 -1.47 -2.87 6.21
CA CYS A 51 -0.54 -3.28 5.15
C CYS A 51 -0.68 -4.76 4.76
N ASN A 52 -1.09 -5.62 5.69
CA ASN A 52 -1.20 -7.07 5.52
C ASN A 52 -2.30 -7.44 4.51
N ILE A 53 -3.31 -6.57 4.39
CA ILE A 53 -4.41 -6.72 3.45
C ILE A 53 -4.28 -5.80 2.23
N CYS A 54 -3.18 -5.05 2.09
CA CYS A 54 -2.96 -4.15 0.96
C CYS A 54 -2.43 -4.91 -0.26
N LEU A 55 -2.97 -4.59 -1.45
CA LEU A 55 -2.51 -5.13 -2.74
C LEU A 55 -1.12 -4.66 -3.15
N ALA A 56 -0.65 -3.50 -2.65
CA ALA A 56 0.65 -2.97 -3.03
C ALA A 56 1.77 -3.93 -2.60
N GLU A 57 2.75 -4.20 -3.44
CA GLU A 57 3.95 -4.99 -3.12
C GLU A 57 5.01 -4.09 -2.45
N GLN A 58 6.01 -4.67 -1.79
CA GLN A 58 7.13 -3.90 -1.26
C GLN A 58 7.91 -3.26 -2.43
N SER A 59 8.25 -1.98 -2.31
CA SER A 59 9.18 -1.34 -3.24
C SER A 59 10.62 -1.59 -2.80
N ASP A 60 11.46 -2.13 -3.69
CA ASP A 60 12.90 -2.39 -3.45
C ASP A 60 13.81 -1.13 -3.58
N ILE A 61 13.26 0.07 -3.36
CA ILE A 61 14.01 1.34 -3.53
C ILE A 61 14.39 1.92 -2.17
#